data_AF-A0A1M6GJV3-F1
#
_entry.id   AF-A0A1M6GJV3-F1
#
_cell.length_a   1.000
_cell.length_b   1.000
_cell.length_c   1.000
_cell.angle_alpha   90.00
_cell.angle_beta   90.00
_cell.angle_gamma   90.00
#
_symmetry.space_group_name_H-M   'P 1'
#
loop_
_entity.id
_entity.type
_entity.pdbx_description
1 polymer ?
#
loop_
_entity_poly.entity_id
_entity_poly.type
_entity_poly.pdbx_seq_one_letter_code
_entity_poly.pdbx_strand_id
1 'polypeptide(L)'
;MKTWRFKVKSNPVEISKKLESSLGAVKGFVFDMNQDNSDSVTFKVRKRILYAWYMVFQNWTVVNGKLIKSNAENKTNVEISFHQHFLITLIIMTQMFLGIGLLVGIISGISNNTSMYFLGGILIVLAIVIWIAIQKKFEKDILKYKSLITQILES
;
A
#
# COMPACT_ATOMS: atom_id res chain seq x y z
N MET A 1 -0.79 -1.43 -8.48
CA MET A 1 -1.30 -0.10 -8.10
C MET A 1 -2.78 -0.05 -8.41
N LYS A 2 -3.63 0.49 -7.52
CA LYS A 2 -5.04 0.77 -7.82
C LYS A 2 -5.32 2.27 -7.65
N THR A 3 -6.07 2.87 -8.56
CA THR A 3 -6.40 4.30 -8.52
C THR A 3 -7.90 4.49 -8.33
N TRP A 4 -8.28 5.52 -7.59
CA TRP A 4 -9.66 5.88 -7.31
C TRP A 4 -9.83 7.39 -7.50
N ARG A 5 -10.78 7.78 -8.35
CA ARG A 5 -11.03 9.17 -8.72
C ARG A 5 -12.48 9.51 -8.46
N PHE A 6 -12.73 10.68 -7.87
CA PHE A 6 -14.07 11.19 -7.59
C PHE A 6 -14.05 12.72 -7.42
N LYS A 7 -15.23 13.33 -7.31
CA LYS A 7 -15.38 14.78 -7.12
C LYS A 7 -16.06 15.06 -5.80
N VAL A 8 -15.61 16.09 -5.09
CA VAL A 8 -16.17 16.54 -3.80
C VAL A 8 -16.55 18.01 -3.91
N LYS A 9 -17.68 18.40 -3.28
CA LYS A 9 -18.18 19.78 -3.23
C LYS A 9 -17.51 20.59 -2.10
N SER A 10 -16.19 20.70 -2.13
CA SER A 10 -15.40 21.52 -1.22
C SER A 10 -14.14 21.97 -1.95
N ASN A 11 -13.52 23.06 -1.49
CA ASN A 11 -12.25 23.51 -2.05
C ASN A 11 -11.08 22.61 -1.57
N PRO A 12 -9.93 22.57 -2.29
CA PRO A 12 -8.81 21.71 -1.90
C PRO A 12 -8.24 22.00 -0.50
N VAL A 13 -8.30 23.27 -0.06
CA VAL A 13 -7.76 23.75 1.23
C VAL A 13 -8.63 23.31 2.42
N GLU A 14 -9.93 23.21 2.23
CA GLU A 14 -10.88 22.75 3.23
C GLU A 14 -10.76 21.23 3.38
N ILE A 15 -10.71 20.52 2.25
CA ILE A 15 -10.48 19.08 2.23
C ILE A 15 -9.15 18.74 2.90
N SER A 16 -8.10 19.51 2.60
CA SER A 16 -6.78 19.28 3.18
C SER A 16 -6.78 19.41 4.69
N LYS A 17 -7.44 20.45 5.23
CA LYS A 17 -7.60 20.65 6.68
C LYS A 17 -8.38 19.52 7.35
N LYS A 18 -9.48 19.04 6.75
CA LYS A 18 -10.25 17.90 7.30
C LYS A 18 -9.43 16.62 7.34
N LEU A 19 -8.64 16.37 6.30
CA LEU A 19 -7.75 15.21 6.25
C LEU A 19 -6.64 15.33 7.30
N GLU A 20 -6.02 16.51 7.43
CA GLU A 20 -4.96 16.75 8.40
C GLU A 20 -5.43 16.60 9.86
N SER A 21 -6.60 17.18 10.19
CA SER A 21 -7.16 17.04 11.54
C SER A 21 -7.51 15.59 11.89
N SER A 22 -8.02 14.82 10.92
CA SER A 22 -8.46 13.44 11.13
C SER A 22 -7.32 12.42 11.06
N LEU A 23 -6.28 12.66 10.24
CA LEU A 23 -5.22 11.68 9.96
C LEU A 23 -3.87 12.09 10.54
N GLY A 24 -3.56 13.38 10.61
CA GLY A 24 -2.34 13.91 11.19
C GLY A 24 -2.29 13.81 12.71
N ALA A 25 -3.43 14.02 13.38
CA ALA A 25 -3.51 13.95 14.85
C ALA A 25 -3.58 12.52 15.41
N VAL A 26 -3.88 11.52 14.57
CA VAL A 26 -4.10 10.14 15.03
C VAL A 26 -2.79 9.38 15.19
N LYS A 27 -2.51 8.91 16.41
CA LYS A 27 -1.29 8.14 16.79
C LYS A 27 -1.02 6.87 15.94
N GLY A 28 -1.98 6.45 15.12
CA GLY A 28 -1.89 5.27 14.25
C GLY A 28 -1.45 5.53 12.81
N PHE A 29 -1.35 6.79 12.35
CA PHE A 29 -0.97 7.12 10.98
C PHE A 29 0.30 7.98 10.93
N VAL A 30 0.93 7.96 9.76
CA VAL A 30 1.88 8.97 9.31
C VAL A 30 1.21 9.66 8.13
N PHE A 31 1.02 10.96 8.27
CA PHE A 31 0.37 11.82 7.29
C PHE A 31 1.34 12.91 6.89
N ASP A 32 1.68 12.96 5.62
CA ASP A 32 2.52 14.00 5.03
C ASP A 32 1.69 14.74 3.97
N MET A 33 1.74 16.06 3.95
CA MET A 33 0.99 16.88 3.02
C MET A 33 1.89 17.96 2.44
N ASN A 34 1.85 18.10 1.12
CA ASN A 34 2.58 19.12 0.38
C ASN A 34 1.60 19.95 -0.43
N GLN A 35 1.65 21.26 -0.24
CA GLN A 35 0.89 22.20 -1.05
C GLN A 35 1.82 22.72 -2.15
N ASP A 36 1.67 22.17 -3.36
CA ASP A 36 2.47 22.60 -4.51
C ASP A 36 2.06 24.01 -4.96
N ASN A 37 0.75 24.31 -4.99
CA ASN A 37 0.17 25.60 -5.40
C ASN A 37 -1.24 25.78 -4.79
N SER A 38 -1.84 26.98 -4.92
CA SER A 38 -3.20 27.28 -4.42
C SER A 38 -4.30 26.37 -4.99
N ASP A 39 -4.05 25.78 -6.16
CA ASP A 39 -5.03 24.95 -6.87
C ASP A 39 -4.76 23.44 -6.76
N SER A 40 -3.64 23.04 -6.14
CA SER A 40 -3.29 21.62 -6.00
C SER A 40 -2.57 21.28 -4.71
N VAL A 41 -3.09 20.25 -4.04
CA VAL A 41 -2.51 19.69 -2.81
C VAL A 41 -2.24 18.21 -3.02
N THR A 42 -1.06 17.74 -2.62
CA THR A 42 -0.75 16.31 -2.57
C THR A 42 -0.64 15.87 -1.11
N PHE A 43 -1.03 14.63 -0.84
CA PHE A 43 -0.90 14.06 0.48
C PHE A 43 -0.52 12.59 0.42
N LYS A 44 0.09 12.11 1.49
CA LYS A 44 0.50 10.73 1.67
C LYS A 44 0.08 10.26 3.05
N VAL A 45 -0.63 9.14 3.09
CA VAL A 45 -1.05 8.47 4.33
C VAL A 45 -0.48 7.07 4.34
N ARG A 46 0.08 6.66 5.48
CA ARG A 46 0.37 5.26 5.76
C ARG A 46 0.09 4.95 7.21
N LYS A 47 -0.20 3.68 7.52
CA LYS A 47 -0.27 3.23 8.91
C LYS A 47 1.13 3.32 9.52
N ARG A 48 1.22 3.84 10.75
CA ARG A 48 2.49 3.97 11.47
C ARG A 48 2.98 2.59 11.92
N ILE A 49 4.23 2.28 11.59
CA ILE A 49 4.92 1.07 12.02
C ILE A 49 5.74 1.42 13.25
N LEU A 50 5.23 1.04 14.43
CA LEU A 50 5.90 1.29 15.71
C LEU A 50 6.99 0.26 16.03
N TYR A 51 6.84 -0.97 15.53
CA TYR A 51 7.71 -2.10 15.90
C TYR A 51 7.99 -2.99 14.71
N ALA A 52 9.27 -3.35 14.55
CA ALA A 52 9.75 -4.20 13.46
C ALA A 52 9.08 -5.58 13.44
N TRP A 53 8.79 -6.20 14.59
CA TRP A 53 8.13 -7.52 14.61
C TRP A 53 6.64 -7.49 14.22
N TYR A 54 5.97 -6.35 14.37
CA TYR A 54 4.58 -6.18 13.93
C TYR A 54 4.46 -5.92 12.43
N MET A 55 5.59 -5.76 11.73
CA MET A 55 5.64 -5.56 10.29
C MET A 55 4.76 -6.60 9.58
N VAL A 56 4.89 -7.90 9.86
CA VAL A 56 4.12 -8.94 9.14
C VAL A 56 2.59 -8.77 9.26
N PHE A 57 2.09 -8.19 10.35
CA PHE A 57 0.65 -8.08 10.64
C PHE A 57 0.03 -6.71 10.34
N GLN A 58 0.83 -5.70 10.00
CA GLN A 58 0.33 -4.33 9.82
C GLN A 58 -0.19 -4.03 8.40
N ASN A 59 -0.89 -2.90 8.26
CA ASN A 59 -1.38 -2.43 6.97
C ASN A 59 -0.24 -1.76 6.20
N TRP A 60 0.19 -2.41 5.13
CA TRP A 60 1.30 -1.98 4.27
C TRP A 60 0.86 -1.15 3.08
N THR A 61 -0.39 -0.72 3.07
CA THR A 61 -0.88 0.14 1.99
C THR A 61 -0.46 1.57 2.28
N VAL A 62 0.27 2.14 1.33
CA VAL A 62 0.57 3.56 1.23
C VAL A 62 -0.47 4.18 0.31
N VAL A 63 -1.11 5.23 0.80
CA VAL A 63 -2.14 5.99 0.09
C VAL A 63 -1.51 7.31 -0.34
N ASN A 64 -1.44 7.58 -1.64
CA ASN A 64 -1.05 8.88 -2.15
C ASN A 64 -2.27 9.55 -2.77
N GLY A 65 -2.60 10.74 -2.31
CA GLY A 65 -3.71 11.54 -2.81
C GLY A 65 -3.24 12.80 -3.51
N LYS A 66 -4.03 13.24 -4.48
CA LYS A 66 -3.90 14.52 -5.16
C LYS A 66 -5.27 15.17 -5.22
N LEU A 67 -5.34 16.41 -4.75
CA LEU A 67 -6.51 17.27 -4.77
C LEU A 67 -6.24 18.35 -5.80
N ILE A 68 -7.12 18.49 -6.79
CA ILE A 68 -6.99 19.48 -7.86
C ILE A 68 -8.30 20.27 -7.93
N LYS A 69 -8.20 21.60 -7.82
CA LYS A 69 -9.36 22.48 -7.98
C LYS A 69 -10.00 22.26 -9.37
N SER A 70 -11.33 22.16 -9.41
CA SER A 70 -12.06 22.10 -10.68
C SER A 70 -12.43 23.51 -11.14
N ASN A 71 -12.50 23.72 -12.46
CA ASN A 71 -12.93 25.00 -13.05
C ASN A 71 -14.40 25.36 -12.73
N ALA A 72 -15.21 24.41 -12.26
CA ALA A 72 -16.56 24.66 -11.77
C ALA A 72 -16.53 25.08 -10.29
N GLU A 73 -17.32 26.10 -9.94
CA GLU A 73 -17.38 26.67 -8.58
C GLU A 73 -17.47 25.60 -7.48
N ASN A 74 -16.54 25.67 -6.52
CA ASN A 74 -16.45 24.84 -5.30
C ASN A 74 -16.46 23.32 -5.49
N LYS A 75 -15.88 22.80 -6.58
CA LYS A 75 -15.61 21.36 -6.72
C LYS A 75 -14.11 21.06 -6.77
N THR A 76 -13.72 19.95 -6.14
CA THR A 76 -12.35 19.44 -6.18
C THR A 76 -12.35 18.05 -6.79
N ASN A 77 -11.46 17.83 -7.75
CA ASN A 77 -11.12 16.51 -8.27
C ASN A 77 -10.15 15.84 -7.29
N VAL A 78 -10.57 14.70 -6.75
CA VAL A 78 -9.77 13.89 -5.83
C VAL A 78 -9.27 12.66 -6.58
N GLU A 79 -7.96 12.47 -6.61
CA GLU A 79 -7.31 11.28 -7.14
C GLU A 79 -6.50 10.62 -6.03
N ILE A 80 -6.82 9.36 -5.74
CA ILE A 80 -6.15 8.58 -4.71
C ILE A 80 -5.57 7.32 -5.35
N SER A 81 -4.29 7.07 -5.11
CA SER A 81 -3.57 5.88 -5.55
C SER A 81 -3.14 5.05 -4.35
N PHE A 82 -3.35 3.75 -4.46
CA PHE A 82 -3.01 2.77 -3.44
C PHE A 82 -1.81 1.95 -3.91
N HIS A 83 -0.78 1.94 -3.08
CA HIS A 83 0.47 1.23 -3.32
C HIS A 83 0.74 0.28 -2.16
N GLN A 84 1.21 -0.91 -2.50
CA GLN A 84 1.74 -1.82 -1.50
C GLN A 84 3.16 -1.36 -1.13
N HIS A 85 3.50 -1.41 0.16
CA HIS A 85 4.82 -1.02 0.62
C HIS A 85 5.89 -1.93 0.03
N PHE A 86 7.00 -1.33 -0.44
CA PHE A 86 8.06 -2.03 -1.15
C PHE A 86 8.67 -3.20 -0.35
N LEU A 87 8.75 -3.06 0.98
CA LEU A 87 9.27 -4.12 1.87
C LEU A 87 8.52 -5.45 1.73
N ILE A 88 7.20 -5.42 1.50
CA ILE A 88 6.44 -6.66 1.33
C ILE A 88 6.74 -7.30 -0.02
N THR A 89 6.83 -6.49 -1.07
CA THR A 89 7.28 -6.96 -2.39
C THR A 89 8.66 -7.59 -2.29
N LEU A 90 9.59 -6.95 -1.55
CA LEU A 90 10.94 -7.46 -1.34
C LEU A 90 10.95 -8.81 -0.63
N ILE A 91 10.22 -8.94 0.48
CA ILE A 91 10.13 -10.21 1.24
C ILE A 91 9.67 -11.36 0.35
N ILE A 92 8.64 -11.14 -0.47
CA ILE A 92 8.10 -12.20 -1.31
C ILE A 92 9.08 -12.56 -2.44
N MET A 93 9.71 -11.55 -3.04
CA MET A 93 10.72 -11.78 -4.08
C MET A 93 11.90 -12.57 -3.54
N THR A 94 12.42 -12.24 -2.35
CA THR A 94 13.52 -13.00 -1.72
C THR A 94 13.16 -14.46 -1.53
N GLN A 95 11.94 -14.78 -1.07
CA GLN A 95 11.50 -16.16 -0.88
C GLN A 95 11.35 -16.91 -2.22
N MET A 96 10.79 -16.25 -3.25
CA MET A 96 10.70 -16.83 -4.59
C MET A 96 12.08 -17.09 -5.20
N PHE A 97 13.00 -16.12 -5.12
CA PHE A 97 14.37 -16.28 -5.64
C PHE A 97 15.15 -17.37 -4.91
N LEU A 98 14.95 -17.51 -3.60
CA LEU A 98 15.60 -18.57 -2.83
C LEU A 98 15.08 -19.95 -3.25
N GLY A 99 13.76 -20.12 -3.39
CA GLY A 99 13.16 -21.36 -3.88
C GLY A 99 13.60 -21.73 -5.31
N ILE A 100 13.56 -20.76 -6.23
CA ILE A 100 13.99 -20.95 -7.62
C ILE A 100 15.50 -21.20 -7.70
N GLY A 101 16.30 -20.44 -6.97
CA GLY A 101 17.76 -20.58 -6.96
C GLY A 101 18.20 -21.96 -6.49
N LEU A 102 17.52 -22.53 -5.48
CA LEU A 102 17.75 -23.91 -5.06
C LEU A 102 17.43 -24.90 -6.18
N LEU A 103 16.28 -24.78 -6.85
CA LEU A 103 15.93 -25.67 -7.95
C LEU A 103 16.92 -25.57 -9.12
N VAL A 104 17.33 -24.37 -9.50
CA VAL A 104 18.33 -24.15 -10.56
C VAL A 104 19.66 -24.79 -10.17
N GLY A 105 20.14 -24.61 -8.94
CA GLY A 105 21.39 -25.21 -8.49
C GLY A 105 21.39 -26.74 -8.58
N ILE A 106 20.26 -27.39 -8.28
CA ILE A 106 20.15 -28.85 -8.39
C ILE A 106 20.10 -29.28 -9.86
N ILE A 107 19.31 -28.60 -10.71
CA ILE A 107 19.23 -28.91 -12.16
C ILE A 107 20.58 -28.70 -12.84
N SER A 108 21.36 -27.70 -12.42
CA SER A 108 22.70 -27.42 -12.93
C SER A 108 23.77 -28.38 -12.40
N GLY A 109 23.42 -29.37 -11.57
CA GLY A 109 24.36 -30.38 -11.05
C GLY A 109 25.30 -29.85 -9.96
N ILE A 110 25.04 -28.68 -9.38
CA ILE A 110 25.83 -28.12 -8.27
C ILE A 110 25.61 -28.95 -6.99
N SER A 111 24.44 -29.57 -6.85
CA SER A 111 24.09 -30.46 -5.74
C SER A 111 23.35 -31.68 -6.29
N ASN A 112 23.75 -32.88 -5.87
CA ASN A 112 23.09 -34.14 -6.24
C ASN A 112 22.09 -34.63 -5.19
N ASN A 113 21.73 -33.79 -4.21
CA ASN A 113 20.81 -34.19 -3.15
C ASN A 113 19.35 -34.08 -3.59
N THR A 114 18.72 -35.23 -3.87
CA THR A 114 17.32 -35.33 -4.28
C THR A 114 16.36 -34.72 -3.26
N SER A 115 16.69 -34.69 -1.96
CA SER A 115 15.83 -34.08 -0.94
C SER A 115 15.68 -32.57 -1.09
N MET A 116 16.65 -31.90 -1.75
CA MET A 116 16.58 -30.46 -1.99
C MET A 116 15.51 -30.08 -3.02
N TYR A 117 15.10 -30.98 -3.92
CA TYR A 117 13.97 -30.72 -4.82
C TYR A 117 12.67 -30.53 -4.05
N PHE A 118 12.42 -31.36 -3.04
CA PHE A 118 11.26 -31.22 -2.16
C PHE A 118 11.31 -29.91 -1.39
N LEU A 119 12.48 -29.54 -0.87
CA LEU A 119 12.66 -28.29 -0.13
C LEU A 119 12.42 -27.05 -1.02
N GLY A 120 12.99 -27.03 -2.23
CA GLY A 120 12.76 -25.96 -3.21
C GLY A 120 11.30 -25.86 -3.63
N GLY A 121 10.64 -26.99 -3.89
CA GLY A 121 9.21 -27.05 -4.21
C GLY A 121 8.33 -26.51 -3.08
N ILE A 122 8.58 -26.91 -1.83
CA ILE A 122 7.84 -26.42 -0.66
C ILE A 122 7.99 -24.91 -0.50
N LEU A 123 9.20 -24.37 -0.66
CA LEU A 123 9.45 -22.93 -0.56
C LEU A 123 8.67 -22.13 -1.61
N ILE A 124 8.59 -22.63 -2.85
CA ILE A 124 7.81 -21.98 -3.91
C ILE A 124 6.32 -22.00 -3.57
N VAL A 125 5.79 -23.15 -3.15
CA VAL A 125 4.37 -23.26 -2.75
C VAL A 125 4.05 -22.28 -1.62
N LEU A 126 4.89 -22.22 -0.58
CA LEU A 126 4.72 -21.27 0.52
C LEU A 126 4.78 -19.83 0.05
N ALA A 127 5.74 -19.48 -0.82
CA ALA A 127 5.85 -18.13 -1.37
C ALA A 127 4.60 -17.72 -2.15
N ILE A 128 4.02 -18.63 -2.94
CA ILE A 128 2.77 -18.39 -3.68
C ILE A 128 1.59 -18.18 -2.74
N VAL A 129 1.44 -19.03 -1.71
CA VAL A 129 0.36 -18.91 -0.72
C VAL A 129 0.44 -17.56 0.01
N ILE A 130 1.64 -17.18 0.46
CA ILE A 130 1.90 -15.89 1.11
C ILE A 130 1.58 -14.74 0.16
N TRP A 131 1.99 -14.81 -1.11
CA TRP A 131 1.68 -13.80 -2.11
C TRP A 131 0.16 -13.60 -2.27
N ILE A 132 -0.60 -14.68 -2.41
CA ILE A 132 -2.06 -14.63 -2.56
C ILE A 132 -2.72 -14.01 -1.32
N ALA A 133 -2.30 -14.43 -0.12
CA ALA A 133 -2.84 -13.89 1.13
C ALA A 133 -2.61 -12.39 1.25
N ILE A 134 -1.42 -11.93 0.86
CA ILE A 134 -1.04 -10.52 0.87
C ILE A 134 -1.85 -9.70 -0.15
N GLN A 135 -2.07 -10.21 -1.36
CA GLN A 135 -2.91 -9.52 -2.35
C GLN A 135 -4.35 -9.37 -1.84
N LYS A 136 -4.94 -10.44 -1.29
CA LYS A 136 -6.29 -10.38 -0.69
C LYS A 136 -6.36 -9.36 0.44
N LYS A 137 -5.33 -9.30 1.29
CA LYS A 137 -5.25 -8.32 2.39
C LYS A 137 -5.13 -6.90 1.85
N PHE A 138 -4.32 -6.67 0.82
CA PHE A 138 -4.17 -5.37 0.17
C PHE A 138 -5.51 -4.85 -0.37
N GLU A 139 -6.31 -5.70 -1.01
CA GLU A 139 -7.64 -5.31 -1.49
C GLU A 139 -8.59 -4.92 -0.35
N LYS A 140 -8.61 -5.69 0.74
CA LYS A 140 -9.39 -5.35 1.94
C LYS A 140 -8.93 -4.04 2.56
N ASP A 141 -7.62 -3.81 2.64
CA ASP A 141 -7.04 -2.59 3.19
C ASP A 141 -7.40 -1.36 2.32
N ILE A 142 -7.47 -1.50 0.99
CA ILE A 142 -7.96 -0.46 0.08
C ILE A 142 -9.41 -0.10 0.41
N LEU A 143 -10.30 -1.08 0.58
CA LEU A 143 -11.70 -0.83 0.90
C LEU A 143 -11.85 -0.08 2.23
N LYS A 144 -11.06 -0.46 3.25
CA LYS A 144 -11.03 0.24 4.53
C LYS A 144 -10.59 1.69 4.39
N TYR A 145 -9.53 1.96 3.62
CA TYR A 145 -9.09 3.33 3.37
C TYR A 145 -10.11 4.14 2.58
N LYS A 146 -10.77 3.56 1.57
CA LYS A 146 -11.85 4.24 0.85
C LYS A 146 -12.97 4.65 1.80
N SER A 147 -13.44 3.71 2.63
CA SER A 147 -14.48 3.99 3.62
C SER A 147 -14.06 5.07 4.61
N LEU A 148 -12.84 5.00 5.13
CA LEU A 148 -12.31 5.96 6.09
C LEU A 148 -12.18 7.37 5.48
N ILE A 149 -11.67 7.47 4.26
CA ILE A 149 -11.51 8.75 3.57
C ILE A 149 -12.87 9.34 3.20
N THR A 150 -13.82 8.53 2.71
CA THR A 150 -15.20 8.99 2.46
C THR A 150 -15.82 9.58 3.72
N GLN A 151 -15.71 8.90 4.86
CA GLN A 151 -16.25 9.39 6.14
C GLN A 151 -15.65 10.74 6.55
N ILE A 152 -14.33 10.94 6.40
CA ILE A 152 -13.66 12.20 6.73
C ILE A 152 -14.11 13.35 5.79
N LEU A 153 -14.42 13.02 4.54
CA LEU A 153 -14.84 14.03 3.55
C LEU A 153 -16.32 14.40 3.70
N GLU A 154 -17.14 13.50 4.21
CA GLU A 154 -18.58 13.70 4.46
C GLU A 154 -18.87 14.33 5.82
N SER A 155 -17.99 14.16 6.82
CA SER A 155 -18.04 14.86 8.12
C SER A 155 -17.72 16.34 8.00
#